data_AF-A0A1C4V6Z6-F1
#
_entry.id   AF-A0A1C4V6Z6-F1
#
_cell.length_a   1.000
_cell.length_b   1.000
_cell.length_c   1.000
_cell.angle_alpha   90.00
_cell.angle_beta   90.00
_cell.angle_gamma   90.00
#
_symmetry.space_group_name_H-M   'P 1'
#
loop_
_entity.id
_entity.type
_entity.pdbx_description
1 polymer ?
#
loop_
_entity_poly.entity_id
_entity_poly.type
_entity_poly.pdbx_seq_one_letter_code
_entity_poly.pdbx_strand_id
1 'polypeptide(L)'
;MSLHSEISPEQQKRAMKKQQLRGWVVPLLYLSTVEDAGSEVPGELRERQSRAALAEWLGELAAHEPGHRSMSITSEMALAQGFRLAANMRRLPVGRPHWDRSFLIEKAEFALRNSRFWYSHLALIQALTLLSLPDDPLEPVPRRGRGSNPYGLVQQWIHAAGRAVPGRERCVGHPFVFEVGRLCTYALLTRMPERYCWIDEREIASRVGSCSGSAYVRSEQRLWVPDSMGWSELNRRAQRLIADIMLLLNLADRGDTLAAREERLARADRCDLPPCLTNDRSAMQPSRTLHASDRCDPGATCLDDCDFRLCPLPTRGERMPHEMDQNFCARQRDLATLRYVFEARAPWQNANRRSLRRFWQQMSERQLPTWRR
;
A
#
# COMPACT_ATOMS: atom_id res chain seq x y z
N MET A 1 41.10 18.11 9.69
CA MET A 1 40.09 18.68 8.77
C MET A 1 39.52 17.54 7.93
N SER A 2 38.41 16.95 8.39
CA SER A 2 37.77 15.82 7.68
C SER A 2 36.93 16.34 6.53
N LEU A 3 37.33 15.99 5.31
CA LEU A 3 36.55 16.16 4.10
C LEU A 3 35.34 15.23 4.17
N HIS A 4 34.21 15.73 4.68
CA HIS A 4 32.92 15.12 4.39
C HIS A 4 32.66 15.31 2.90
N SER A 5 32.88 14.28 2.08
CA SER A 5 32.43 14.31 0.69
C SER A 5 30.90 14.41 0.70
N GLU A 6 30.37 15.57 0.36
CA GLU A 6 28.95 15.77 0.20
C GLU A 6 28.45 14.84 -0.91
N ILE A 7 27.68 13.81 -0.52
CA ILE A 7 27.05 12.88 -1.45
C ILE A 7 26.07 13.68 -2.29
N SER A 8 26.28 13.72 -3.60
CA SER A 8 25.43 14.46 -4.54
C SER A 8 23.96 14.05 -4.43
N PRO A 9 22.98 14.97 -4.60
CA PRO A 9 21.55 14.66 -4.56
C PRO A 9 21.13 13.49 -5.46
N GLU A 10 21.80 13.32 -6.62
CA GLU A 10 21.55 12.19 -7.51
C GLU A 10 22.00 10.85 -6.92
N GLN A 11 23.13 10.83 -6.23
CA GLN A 11 23.67 9.64 -5.57
C GLN A 11 22.75 9.22 -4.41
N GLN A 12 22.24 10.19 -3.63
CA GLN A 12 21.25 9.92 -2.58
C GLN A 12 19.98 9.30 -3.18
N LYS A 13 19.45 9.86 -4.27
CA LYS A 13 18.27 9.33 -4.97
C LYS A 13 18.49 7.91 -5.50
N ARG A 14 19.67 7.61 -6.04
CA ARG A 14 20.04 6.25 -6.49
C ARG A 14 20.13 5.27 -5.32
N ALA A 15 20.77 5.66 -4.22
CA ALA A 15 20.86 4.85 -3.01
C ALA A 15 19.48 4.53 -2.43
N MET A 16 18.58 5.53 -2.39
CA MET A 16 17.19 5.35 -1.95
C MET A 16 16.44 4.33 -2.82
N LYS A 17 16.50 4.48 -4.14
CA LYS A 17 15.87 3.53 -5.07
C LYS A 17 16.43 2.12 -4.88
N LYS A 18 17.74 1.99 -4.69
CA LYS A 18 18.38 0.70 -4.42
C LYS A 18 17.84 0.08 -3.14
N GLN A 19 17.72 0.85 -2.06
CA GLN A 19 17.18 0.34 -0.79
C GLN A 19 15.71 -0.07 -0.93
N GLN A 20 14.89 0.73 -1.61
CA GLN A 20 13.49 0.41 -1.89
C GLN A 20 13.36 -0.89 -2.71
N LEU A 21 14.14 -1.04 -3.77
CA LEU A 21 14.17 -2.26 -4.58
C LEU A 21 14.60 -3.48 -3.77
N ARG A 22 15.59 -3.34 -2.87
CA ARG A 22 15.98 -4.43 -1.96
C ARG A 22 14.82 -4.85 -1.06
N GLY A 23 14.11 -3.89 -0.45
CA GLY A 23 12.93 -4.19 0.37
C GLY A 23 11.83 -4.93 -0.40
N TRP A 24 11.60 -4.57 -1.67
CA TRP A 24 10.64 -5.26 -2.53
C TRP A 24 11.05 -6.69 -2.87
N VAL A 25 12.34 -6.90 -3.12
CA VAL A 25 12.87 -8.17 -3.63
C VAL A 25 13.15 -9.18 -2.53
N VAL A 26 13.52 -8.76 -1.31
CA VAL A 26 13.93 -9.67 -0.23
C VAL A 26 12.90 -10.77 0.07
N PRO A 27 11.59 -10.49 0.24
CA PRO A 27 10.59 -11.55 0.41
C PRO A 27 10.41 -12.45 -0.82
N LEU A 28 10.61 -11.91 -2.03
CA LEU A 28 10.54 -12.66 -3.29
C LEU A 28 11.74 -13.61 -3.47
N LEU A 29 12.92 -13.25 -2.97
CA LEU A 29 14.11 -14.10 -3.06
C LEU A 29 13.86 -15.45 -2.38
N TYR A 30 13.16 -15.47 -1.25
CA TYR A 30 12.77 -16.71 -0.58
C TYR A 30 11.99 -17.66 -1.52
N LEU A 31 11.04 -17.12 -2.30
CA LEU A 31 10.26 -17.90 -3.26
C LEU A 31 11.12 -18.42 -4.43
N SER A 32 12.12 -17.64 -4.85
CA SER A 32 13.03 -18.02 -5.93
C SER A 32 14.05 -19.11 -5.55
N THR A 33 14.23 -19.35 -4.25
CA THR A 33 15.16 -20.36 -3.72
C THR A 33 14.52 -21.71 -3.43
N VAL A 34 13.19 -21.83 -3.58
CA VAL A 34 12.49 -23.11 -3.46
C VAL A 34 12.86 -23.97 -4.67
N GLU A 35 13.55 -25.08 -4.42
CA GLU A 35 14.30 -25.84 -5.43
C GLU A 35 13.53 -26.19 -6.71
N ASP A 36 14.23 -25.98 -7.83
CA ASP A 36 13.98 -26.64 -9.11
C ASP A 36 14.69 -27.99 -9.08
N ALA A 37 14.02 -29.08 -9.44
CA ALA A 37 14.48 -30.47 -9.25
C ALA A 37 15.73 -30.87 -10.08
N GLY A 38 16.50 -29.92 -10.62
CA GLY A 38 17.63 -30.15 -11.53
C GLY A 38 18.81 -29.18 -11.41
N SER A 39 19.03 -28.52 -10.28
CA SER A 39 20.14 -27.56 -10.11
C SER A 39 21.35 -28.16 -9.35
N GLU A 40 22.56 -28.04 -9.91
CA GLU A 40 23.83 -28.56 -9.35
C GLU A 40 24.34 -27.80 -8.10
N VAL A 41 23.82 -26.60 -7.81
CA VAL A 41 24.17 -25.85 -6.60
C VAL A 41 23.25 -26.27 -5.46
N PRO A 42 23.75 -26.68 -4.28
CA PRO A 42 22.92 -27.12 -3.16
C PRO A 42 21.86 -26.07 -2.83
N GLY A 43 20.57 -26.40 -3.03
CA GLY A 43 19.46 -25.45 -2.81
C GLY A 43 19.40 -24.95 -1.37
N GLU A 44 19.86 -25.77 -0.42
CA GLU A 44 19.99 -25.42 0.99
C GLU A 44 20.83 -24.15 1.24
N LEU A 45 21.92 -23.93 0.50
CA LEU A 45 22.76 -22.75 0.72
C LEU A 45 22.04 -21.47 0.28
N ARG A 46 21.35 -21.52 -0.86
CA ARG A 46 20.58 -20.40 -1.40
C ARG A 46 19.40 -20.06 -0.50
N GLU A 47 18.69 -21.08 -0.01
CA GLU A 47 17.61 -20.92 0.95
C GLU A 47 18.10 -20.32 2.27
N ARG A 48 19.22 -20.78 2.83
CA ARG A 48 19.81 -20.18 4.03
C ARG A 48 20.16 -18.71 3.83
N GLN A 49 20.74 -18.36 2.68
CA GLN A 49 21.08 -16.97 2.36
C GLN A 49 19.85 -16.08 2.21
N SER A 50 18.79 -16.54 1.52
CA SER A 50 17.56 -15.77 1.36
C SER A 50 16.83 -15.58 2.70
N ARG A 51 16.77 -16.62 3.54
CA ARG A 51 16.25 -16.56 4.90
C ARG A 51 17.05 -15.59 5.78
N ALA A 52 18.38 -15.63 5.71
CA ALA A 52 19.25 -14.72 6.46
C ALA A 52 19.06 -13.26 6.04
N ALA A 53 18.98 -12.99 4.73
CA ALA A 53 18.73 -11.65 4.21
C ALA A 53 17.37 -11.09 4.66
N LEU A 54 16.32 -11.92 4.68
CA LEU A 54 15.03 -11.50 5.23
C LEU A 54 15.10 -11.29 6.74
N ALA A 55 15.80 -12.16 7.47
CA ALA A 55 15.97 -12.03 8.91
C ALA A 55 16.70 -10.74 9.32
N GLU A 56 17.68 -10.29 8.53
CA GLU A 56 18.37 -9.00 8.74
C GLU A 56 17.38 -7.83 8.69
N TRP A 57 16.54 -7.76 7.65
CA TRP A 57 15.52 -6.73 7.50
C TRP A 57 14.47 -6.77 8.63
N LEU A 58 14.05 -7.97 9.04
CA LEU A 58 13.11 -8.12 10.15
C LEU A 58 13.76 -7.76 11.50
N GLY A 59 15.05 -8.01 11.66
CA GLY A 59 15.84 -7.58 12.81
C GLY A 59 15.92 -6.05 12.91
N GLU A 60 16.22 -5.38 11.79
CA GLU A 60 16.19 -3.90 11.72
C GLU A 60 14.80 -3.32 12.01
N LEU A 61 13.73 -3.99 11.55
CA LEU A 61 12.36 -3.59 11.82
C LEU A 61 11.99 -3.74 13.31
N ALA A 62 12.49 -4.79 13.97
CA ALA A 62 12.24 -5.06 15.38
C ALA A 62 13.17 -4.29 16.34
N ALA A 63 14.21 -3.65 15.83
CA ALA A 63 15.17 -2.87 16.61
C ALA A 63 14.57 -1.54 17.08
N HIS A 64 13.83 -1.60 18.19
CA HIS A 64 13.20 -0.44 18.83
C HIS A 64 14.02 0.16 19.99
N GLU A 65 15.24 -0.33 20.23
CA GLU A 65 16.04 0.05 21.39
C GLU A 65 16.65 1.47 21.27
N PRO A 66 16.72 2.23 22.38
CA PRO A 66 17.38 3.53 22.40
C PRO A 66 18.87 3.38 22.06
N GLY A 67 19.30 4.00 20.95
CA GLY A 67 20.68 3.95 20.46
C GLY A 67 20.86 3.17 19.16
N HIS A 68 19.89 2.35 18.76
CA HIS A 68 19.87 1.71 17.44
C HIS A 68 19.14 2.60 16.42
N ARG A 69 19.65 2.63 15.18
CA ARG A 69 18.96 3.33 14.09
C ARG A 69 17.75 2.50 13.67
N SER A 70 16.56 2.89 14.14
CA SER A 70 15.29 2.35 13.67
C SER A 70 15.23 2.35 12.14
N MET A 71 14.64 1.31 11.56
CA MET A 71 14.32 1.26 10.14
C MET A 71 13.54 2.53 9.72
N SER A 72 13.90 3.10 8.56
CA SER A 72 13.20 4.26 8.00
C SER A 72 11.80 3.87 7.53
N ILE A 73 10.84 4.81 7.53
CA ILE A 73 9.47 4.51 7.10
C ILE A 73 9.46 4.07 5.64
N THR A 74 10.27 4.71 4.78
CA THR A 74 10.40 4.29 3.37
C THR A 74 10.85 2.83 3.24
N SER A 75 11.81 2.39 4.07
CA SER A 75 12.33 1.02 4.03
C SER A 75 11.30 0.03 4.56
N GLU A 76 10.57 0.40 5.62
CA GLU A 76 9.46 -0.38 6.17
C GLU A 76 8.34 -0.58 5.14
N MET A 77 7.91 0.50 4.47
CA MET A 77 6.92 0.44 3.38
C MET A 77 7.40 -0.46 2.24
N ALA A 78 8.68 -0.40 1.89
CA ALA A 78 9.27 -1.26 0.86
C ALA A 78 9.25 -2.74 1.27
N LEU A 79 9.64 -3.07 2.49
CA LEU A 79 9.58 -4.44 2.98
C LEU A 79 8.15 -4.99 2.97
N ALA A 80 7.18 -4.20 3.46
CA ALA A 80 5.77 -4.56 3.45
C ALA A 80 5.23 -4.78 2.02
N GLN A 81 5.63 -3.92 1.07
CA GLN A 81 5.32 -4.10 -0.34
C GLN A 81 5.94 -5.39 -0.91
N GLY A 82 7.17 -5.73 -0.51
CA GLY A 82 7.81 -6.99 -0.90
C GLY A 82 7.02 -8.22 -0.43
N PHE A 83 6.50 -8.20 0.79
CA PHE A 83 5.61 -9.26 1.27
C PHE A 83 4.33 -9.35 0.45
N ARG A 84 3.71 -8.21 0.09
CA ARG A 84 2.51 -8.18 -0.74
C ARG A 84 2.76 -8.72 -2.16
N LEU A 85 3.90 -8.38 -2.75
CA LEU A 85 4.35 -8.93 -4.05
C LEU A 85 4.57 -10.45 -3.97
N ALA A 86 5.31 -10.92 -2.97
CA ALA A 86 5.57 -12.34 -2.77
C ALA A 86 4.27 -13.13 -2.52
N ALA A 87 3.37 -12.58 -1.70
CA ALA A 87 2.08 -13.18 -1.40
C ALA A 87 1.15 -13.28 -2.63
N ASN A 88 1.34 -12.45 -3.66
CA ASN A 88 0.56 -12.54 -4.90
C ASN A 88 0.86 -13.81 -5.69
N MET A 89 1.96 -14.50 -5.42
CA MET A 89 2.32 -15.76 -6.08
C MET A 89 1.45 -16.91 -5.55
N ARG A 90 0.41 -17.26 -6.31
CA ARG A 90 -0.42 -18.44 -6.02
C ARG A 90 0.35 -19.73 -6.30
N ARG A 91 0.91 -19.85 -7.51
CA ARG A 91 1.71 -20.99 -7.97
C ARG A 91 3.11 -20.54 -8.35
N LEU A 92 4.13 -21.31 -7.98
CA LEU A 92 5.52 -21.00 -8.32
C LEU A 92 5.77 -21.23 -9.83
N PRO A 93 6.67 -20.45 -10.47
CA PRO A 93 6.91 -20.55 -11.91
C PRO A 93 7.45 -21.90 -12.39
N VAL A 94 8.19 -22.64 -11.55
CA VAL A 94 8.82 -23.95 -11.84
C VAL A 94 8.90 -24.80 -10.56
N GLY A 95 8.99 -26.13 -10.68
CA GLY A 95 9.40 -27.05 -9.60
C GLY A 95 8.29 -27.62 -8.72
N ARG A 96 7.34 -26.80 -8.22
CA ARG A 96 6.24 -27.28 -7.37
C ARG A 96 4.91 -26.53 -7.59
N PRO A 97 3.80 -27.23 -7.87
CA PRO A 97 2.48 -26.60 -8.00
C PRO A 97 1.96 -26.02 -6.67
N HIS A 98 2.45 -26.53 -5.53
CA HIS A 98 2.10 -26.11 -4.18
C HIS A 98 3.37 -25.83 -3.39
N TRP A 99 3.37 -24.78 -2.57
CA TRP A 99 4.50 -24.41 -1.72
C TRP A 99 4.03 -24.08 -0.31
N ASP A 100 4.88 -24.35 0.68
CA ASP A 100 4.54 -24.07 2.08
C ASP A 100 4.60 -22.56 2.35
N ARG A 101 3.41 -21.97 2.53
CA ARG A 101 3.23 -20.55 2.84
C ARG A 101 3.56 -20.19 4.29
N SER A 102 3.74 -21.18 5.17
CA SER A 102 3.84 -20.99 6.61
C SER A 102 5.01 -20.07 6.99
N PHE A 103 6.16 -20.21 6.34
CA PHE A 103 7.31 -19.33 6.58
C PHE A 103 6.98 -17.86 6.26
N LEU A 104 6.42 -17.56 5.09
CA LEU A 104 6.06 -16.19 4.74
C LEU A 104 4.92 -15.65 5.60
N ILE A 105 3.97 -16.49 6.02
CA ILE A 105 2.92 -16.10 6.97
C ILE A 105 3.55 -15.67 8.29
N GLU A 106 4.41 -16.50 8.88
CA GLU A 106 5.08 -16.20 10.15
C GLU A 106 5.88 -14.89 10.06
N LYS A 107 6.63 -14.69 8.97
CA LYS A 107 7.45 -13.48 8.78
C LYS A 107 6.61 -12.24 8.49
N ALA A 108 5.51 -12.36 7.75
CA ALA A 108 4.57 -11.26 7.53
C ALA A 108 3.83 -10.87 8.82
N GLU A 109 3.43 -11.85 9.65
CA GLU A 109 2.87 -11.57 10.98
C GLU A 109 3.89 -10.90 11.91
N PHE A 110 5.14 -11.34 11.88
CA PHE A 110 6.23 -10.68 12.61
C PHE A 110 6.41 -9.24 12.14
N ALA A 111 6.47 -9.02 10.83
CA ALA A 111 6.58 -7.68 10.26
C ALA A 111 5.38 -6.80 10.62
N LEU A 112 4.16 -7.36 10.66
CA LEU A 112 2.94 -6.64 11.02
C LEU A 112 2.99 -6.17 12.48
N ARG A 113 3.49 -7.02 13.39
CA ARG A 113 3.63 -6.68 14.81
C ARG A 113 4.66 -5.58 15.07
N ASN A 114 5.72 -5.54 14.27
CA ASN A 114 6.87 -4.64 14.46
C ASN A 114 6.87 -3.42 13.52
N SER A 115 5.92 -3.30 12.61
CA SER A 115 5.78 -2.10 11.76
C SER A 115 5.03 -1.00 12.50
N ARG A 116 5.40 0.26 12.27
CA ARG A 116 4.69 1.41 12.85
C ARG A 116 3.74 2.06 11.85
N PHE A 117 4.08 2.06 10.57
CA PHE A 117 3.40 2.89 9.59
C PHE A 117 2.13 2.22 9.05
N TRP A 118 1.04 3.00 8.96
CA TRP A 118 -0.28 2.49 8.58
C TRP A 118 -0.30 1.85 7.18
N TYR A 119 0.52 2.35 6.24
CA TYR A 119 0.61 1.76 4.91
C TYR A 119 1.27 0.38 4.95
N SER A 120 2.29 0.21 5.80
CA SER A 120 2.94 -1.08 6.01
C SER A 120 1.94 -2.10 6.56
N HIS A 121 1.13 -1.70 7.56
CA HIS A 121 0.07 -2.54 8.11
C HIS A 121 -0.93 -2.96 7.04
N LEU A 122 -1.37 -2.03 6.20
CA LEU A 122 -2.28 -2.29 5.10
C LEU A 122 -1.71 -3.33 4.13
N ALA A 123 -0.49 -3.11 3.64
CA ALA A 123 0.16 -4.00 2.69
C ALA A 123 0.39 -5.40 3.27
N LEU A 124 0.79 -5.49 4.55
CA LEU A 124 1.00 -6.76 5.25
C LEU A 124 -0.31 -7.52 5.51
N ILE A 125 -1.40 -6.83 5.82
CA ILE A 125 -2.73 -7.47 5.96
C ILE A 125 -3.19 -8.03 4.61
N GLN A 126 -2.98 -7.31 3.50
CA GLN A 126 -3.25 -7.86 2.17
C GLN A 126 -2.34 -9.05 1.86
N ALA A 127 -1.05 -8.98 2.21
CA ALA A 127 -0.13 -10.11 2.03
C ALA A 127 -0.60 -11.36 2.79
N LEU A 128 -0.91 -11.21 4.07
CA LEU A 128 -1.42 -12.29 4.92
C LEU A 128 -2.74 -12.87 4.39
N THR A 129 -3.59 -12.01 3.83
CA THR A 129 -4.85 -12.42 3.20
C THR A 129 -4.60 -13.31 2.00
N LEU A 130 -3.70 -12.91 1.10
CA LEU A 130 -3.36 -13.70 -0.09
C LEU A 130 -2.66 -15.02 0.28
N LEU A 131 -1.79 -15.01 1.30
CA LEU A 131 -1.14 -16.22 1.81
C LEU A 131 -2.12 -17.19 2.51
N SER A 132 -3.25 -16.69 3.02
CA SER A 132 -4.25 -17.48 3.74
C SER A 132 -5.38 -18.00 2.85
N LEU A 133 -5.36 -17.69 1.55
CA LEU A 133 -6.27 -18.29 0.59
C LEU A 133 -5.88 -19.76 0.32
N PRO A 134 -6.87 -20.65 0.11
CA PRO A 134 -6.60 -22.02 -0.33
C PRO A 134 -5.98 -22.01 -1.72
N ASP A 135 -5.29 -23.09 -2.09
CA ASP A 135 -4.71 -23.22 -3.44
C ASP A 135 -5.77 -23.23 -4.54
N ASP A 136 -6.88 -23.92 -4.29
CA ASP A 136 -8.03 -23.94 -5.17
C ASP A 136 -9.02 -22.81 -4.82
N PRO A 137 -9.20 -21.80 -5.69
CA PRO A 137 -10.16 -20.73 -5.46
C PRO A 137 -11.63 -21.19 -5.46
N LEU A 138 -11.92 -22.41 -5.92
CA LEU A 138 -13.26 -23.01 -5.90
C LEU A 138 -13.56 -23.70 -4.56
N GLU A 139 -12.55 -23.88 -3.69
CA GLU A 139 -12.75 -24.49 -2.39
C GLU A 139 -13.65 -23.62 -1.49
N PRO A 140 -14.79 -24.15 -1.01
CA PRO A 140 -15.69 -23.40 -0.16
C PRO A 140 -15.03 -23.06 1.18
N VAL A 141 -15.53 -22.03 1.84
CA VAL A 141 -15.07 -21.71 3.19
C VAL A 141 -15.44 -22.86 4.14
N PRO A 142 -14.48 -23.43 4.89
CA PRO A 142 -14.77 -24.51 5.82
C PRO A 142 -15.80 -24.10 6.87
N ARG A 143 -16.75 -25.00 7.21
CA ARG A 143 -17.77 -24.71 8.23
C ARG A 143 -17.22 -24.70 9.66
N ARG A 144 -16.11 -25.41 9.91
CA ARG A 144 -15.46 -25.56 11.23
C ARG A 144 -13.95 -25.69 11.05
N GLY A 145 -13.19 -25.42 12.11
CA GLY A 145 -11.73 -25.56 12.13
C GLY A 145 -10.98 -24.34 11.59
N ARG A 146 -9.69 -24.52 11.29
CA ARG A 146 -8.82 -23.44 10.79
C ARG A 146 -9.38 -22.88 9.48
N GLY A 147 -9.45 -21.55 9.36
CA GLY A 147 -9.97 -20.87 8.17
C GLY A 147 -11.50 -20.72 8.12
N SER A 148 -12.25 -21.26 9.09
CA SER A 148 -13.72 -21.13 9.14
C SER A 148 -14.23 -19.76 9.59
N ASN A 149 -13.38 -18.95 10.25
CA ASN A 149 -13.71 -17.60 10.70
C ASN A 149 -12.75 -16.54 10.11
N PRO A 150 -12.92 -16.17 8.83
CA PRO A 150 -12.12 -15.11 8.20
C PRO A 150 -12.18 -13.77 8.94
N TYR A 151 -13.33 -13.43 9.50
CA TYR A 151 -13.50 -12.18 10.25
C TYR A 151 -12.60 -12.16 11.50
N GLY A 152 -12.64 -13.20 12.32
CA GLY A 152 -11.80 -13.31 13.52
C GLY A 152 -10.31 -13.31 13.19
N LEU A 153 -9.91 -13.99 12.10
CA LEU A 153 -8.53 -14.00 11.63
C LEU A 153 -8.03 -12.59 11.28
N VAL A 154 -8.80 -11.84 10.49
CA VAL A 154 -8.40 -10.48 10.10
C VAL A 154 -8.44 -9.50 11.27
N GLN A 155 -9.41 -9.63 12.18
CA GLN A 155 -9.43 -8.83 13.42
C GLN A 155 -8.17 -9.08 14.26
N GLN A 156 -7.72 -10.33 14.37
CA GLN A 156 -6.47 -10.66 15.06
C GLN A 156 -5.27 -9.96 14.42
N TRP A 157 -5.19 -9.93 13.09
CA TRP A 157 -4.12 -9.20 12.39
C TRP A 157 -4.17 -7.69 12.65
N ILE A 158 -5.36 -7.08 12.57
CA ILE A 158 -5.51 -5.64 12.89
C ILE A 158 -5.07 -5.35 14.32
N HIS A 159 -5.47 -6.17 15.30
CA HIS A 159 -5.07 -6.00 16.70
C HIS A 159 -3.57 -6.25 16.94
N ALA A 160 -2.94 -7.08 16.11
CA ALA A 160 -1.51 -7.34 16.19
C ALA A 160 -0.66 -6.21 15.57
N ALA A 161 -1.23 -5.40 14.67
CA ALA A 161 -0.53 -4.37 13.92
C ALA A 161 0.15 -3.35 14.84
N GLY A 162 1.48 -3.26 14.75
CA GLY A 162 2.30 -2.33 15.55
C GLY A 162 2.29 -2.59 17.05
N ARG A 163 1.78 -3.73 17.54
CA ARG A 163 1.70 -4.04 18.97
C ARG A 163 3.08 -4.14 19.64
N ALA A 164 4.12 -4.48 18.89
CA ALA A 164 5.48 -4.57 19.41
C ALA A 164 6.23 -3.22 19.37
N VAL A 165 5.63 -2.18 18.79
CA VAL A 165 6.24 -0.85 18.69
C VAL A 165 5.99 -0.07 19.99
N PRO A 166 7.03 0.43 20.68
CA PRO A 166 6.86 1.22 21.90
C PRO A 166 6.03 2.49 21.67
N GLY A 167 5.20 2.87 22.65
CA GLY A 167 4.40 4.10 22.61
C GLY A 167 3.13 4.03 21.75
N ARG A 168 2.82 2.87 21.15
CA ARG A 168 1.62 2.65 20.31
C ARG A 168 0.39 2.13 21.06
N GLU A 169 0.47 1.96 22.37
CA GLU A 169 -0.58 1.35 23.21
C GLU A 169 -1.95 2.05 23.12
N ARG A 170 -1.97 3.35 22.83
CA ARG A 170 -3.21 4.15 22.70
C ARG A 170 -3.78 4.18 21.27
N CYS A 171 -3.08 3.60 20.30
CA CYS A 171 -3.51 3.57 18.91
C CYS A 171 -4.54 2.47 18.69
N VAL A 172 -5.80 2.83 18.49
CA VAL A 172 -6.87 1.85 18.22
C VAL A 172 -6.74 1.21 16.83
N GLY A 173 -6.04 1.87 15.90
CA GLY A 173 -5.81 1.44 14.53
C GLY A 173 -6.20 2.52 13.50
N HIS A 174 -5.48 2.58 12.38
CA HIS A 174 -5.70 3.61 11.37
C HIS A 174 -6.98 3.33 10.54
N PRO A 175 -7.81 4.32 10.19
CA PRO A 175 -9.06 4.10 9.45
C PRO A 175 -8.92 3.34 8.13
N PHE A 176 -7.84 3.57 7.36
CA PHE A 176 -7.58 2.80 6.14
C PHE A 176 -7.24 1.33 6.42
N VAL A 177 -6.56 1.03 7.53
CA VAL A 177 -6.22 -0.34 7.94
C VAL A 177 -7.49 -1.11 8.29
N PHE A 178 -8.41 -0.48 9.03
CA PHE A 178 -9.72 -1.07 9.30
C PHE A 178 -10.51 -1.37 8.04
N GLU A 179 -10.49 -0.43 7.08
CA GLU A 179 -11.19 -0.65 5.82
C GLU A 179 -10.58 -1.80 5.03
N VAL A 180 -9.26 -1.84 4.89
CA VAL A 180 -8.58 -2.94 4.20
C VAL A 180 -8.87 -4.26 4.88
N GLY A 181 -8.93 -4.32 6.20
CA GLY A 181 -9.33 -5.54 6.90
C GLY A 181 -10.75 -6.00 6.54
N ARG A 182 -11.71 -5.08 6.37
CA ARG A 182 -13.06 -5.44 5.88
C ARG A 182 -13.00 -6.00 4.46
N LEU A 183 -12.26 -5.37 3.56
CA LEU A 183 -12.07 -5.85 2.19
C LEU A 183 -11.37 -7.23 2.16
N CYS A 184 -10.36 -7.44 3.00
CA CYS A 184 -9.65 -8.71 3.14
C CYS A 184 -10.56 -9.81 3.68
N THR A 185 -11.47 -9.48 4.60
CA THR A 185 -12.50 -10.42 5.08
C THR A 185 -13.38 -10.87 3.91
N TYR A 186 -13.80 -9.95 3.04
CA TYR A 186 -14.56 -10.31 1.84
C TYR A 186 -13.73 -11.15 0.86
N ALA A 187 -12.46 -10.83 0.65
CA ALA A 187 -11.56 -11.63 -0.19
C ALA A 187 -11.50 -13.09 0.27
N LEU A 188 -11.35 -13.33 1.58
CA LEU A 188 -11.31 -14.67 2.15
C LEU A 188 -12.66 -15.39 2.07
N LEU A 189 -13.76 -14.66 2.28
CA LEU A 189 -15.12 -15.22 2.24
C LEU A 189 -15.58 -15.60 0.83
N THR A 190 -15.36 -14.72 -0.15
CA THR A 190 -15.79 -14.96 -1.53
C THR A 190 -14.74 -15.69 -2.35
N ARG A 191 -13.54 -15.89 -1.79
CA ARG A 191 -12.35 -16.39 -2.48
C ARG A 191 -11.90 -15.54 -3.65
N MET A 192 -12.33 -14.28 -3.80
CA MET A 192 -12.03 -13.43 -4.97
C MET A 192 -11.11 -12.26 -4.59
N PRO A 193 -9.82 -12.48 -4.27
CA PRO A 193 -8.91 -11.40 -3.90
C PRO A 193 -8.84 -10.28 -4.93
N GLU A 194 -8.97 -10.60 -6.23
CA GLU A 194 -8.94 -9.66 -7.34
C GLU A 194 -9.99 -8.54 -7.28
N ARG A 195 -11.06 -8.71 -6.48
CA ARG A 195 -12.11 -7.70 -6.28
C ARG A 195 -11.89 -6.81 -5.06
N TYR A 196 -11.00 -7.20 -4.15
CA TYR A 196 -10.90 -6.57 -2.82
C TYR A 196 -9.47 -6.23 -2.41
N CYS A 197 -8.47 -6.87 -3.02
CA CYS A 197 -7.05 -6.66 -2.82
C CYS A 197 -6.42 -6.07 -4.09
N TRP A 198 -5.26 -5.44 -3.93
CA TRP A 198 -4.44 -4.94 -5.02
C TRP A 198 -2.97 -5.05 -4.63
N ILE A 199 -2.08 -5.05 -5.62
CA ILE A 199 -0.65 -5.29 -5.40
C ILE A 199 0.14 -4.00 -5.38
N ASP A 200 -0.23 -3.01 -6.19
CA ASP A 200 0.40 -1.70 -6.25
C ASP A 200 -0.67 -0.65 -6.56
N GLU A 201 -0.73 0.41 -5.75
CA GLU A 201 -1.73 1.47 -5.85
C GLU A 201 -1.62 2.24 -7.17
N ARG A 202 -0.39 2.48 -7.66
CA ARG A 202 -0.15 3.22 -8.89
C ARG A 202 -0.47 2.35 -10.10
N GLU A 203 -0.05 1.10 -10.09
CA GLU A 203 -0.30 0.15 -11.18
C GLU A 203 -1.79 -0.06 -11.39
N ILE A 204 -2.54 -0.34 -10.31
CA ILE A 204 -3.98 -0.57 -10.44
C ILE A 204 -4.72 0.69 -10.87
N ALA A 205 -4.32 1.87 -10.36
CA ALA A 205 -4.92 3.14 -10.76
C ALA A 205 -4.72 3.46 -12.25
N SER A 206 -3.63 2.99 -12.86
CA SER A 206 -3.36 3.17 -14.31
C SER A 206 -4.20 2.26 -15.22
N ARG A 207 -4.84 1.23 -14.66
CA ARG A 207 -5.61 0.21 -15.40
C ARG A 207 -7.11 0.43 -15.28
N VAL A 208 -7.56 1.65 -15.57
CA VAL A 208 -8.99 1.96 -15.59
C VAL A 208 -9.62 1.39 -16.86
N GLY A 209 -10.57 0.45 -16.70
CA GLY A 209 -11.32 -0.15 -17.82
C GLY A 209 -10.84 -1.54 -18.25
N SER A 210 -9.77 -2.08 -17.67
CA SER A 210 -9.42 -3.50 -17.84
C SER A 210 -10.45 -4.39 -17.14
N CYS A 211 -10.89 -5.46 -17.81
CA CYS A 211 -11.95 -6.36 -17.34
C CYS A 211 -11.44 -7.80 -17.19
N SER A 212 -12.14 -8.58 -16.35
CA SER A 212 -11.78 -9.97 -16.01
C SER A 212 -11.80 -10.94 -17.19
N GLY A 213 -10.94 -11.97 -17.12
CA GLY A 213 -11.06 -13.22 -17.89
C GLY A 213 -12.05 -14.21 -17.27
N SER A 214 -12.43 -15.26 -18.00
CA SER A 214 -13.40 -16.25 -17.53
C SER A 214 -12.92 -17.03 -16.29
N ALA A 215 -13.85 -17.69 -15.56
CA ALA A 215 -13.53 -18.52 -14.40
C ALA A 215 -12.52 -19.64 -14.70
N TYR A 216 -12.49 -20.14 -15.94
CA TYR A 216 -11.49 -21.10 -16.41
C TYR A 216 -10.07 -20.52 -16.35
N VAL A 217 -9.88 -19.32 -16.91
CA VAL A 217 -8.58 -18.62 -16.93
C VAL A 217 -8.07 -18.40 -15.50
N ARG A 218 -8.98 -18.13 -14.56
CA ARG A 218 -8.66 -17.95 -13.14
C ARG A 218 -8.09 -19.19 -12.47
N SER A 219 -8.48 -20.40 -12.88
CA SER A 219 -7.95 -21.65 -12.31
C SER A 219 -6.50 -21.96 -12.77
N GLU A 220 -6.08 -21.39 -13.89
CA GLU A 220 -4.75 -21.60 -14.49
C GLU A 220 -3.74 -20.51 -14.11
N GLN A 221 -4.23 -19.35 -13.63
CA GLN A 221 -3.38 -18.21 -13.26
C GLN A 221 -2.33 -18.55 -12.20
N ARG A 222 -1.14 -17.96 -12.33
CA ARG A 222 -0.07 -18.10 -11.32
C ARG A 222 -0.16 -17.07 -10.21
N LEU A 223 -0.84 -15.96 -10.47
CA LEU A 223 -1.03 -14.85 -9.55
C LEU A 223 -2.45 -14.85 -8.98
N TRP A 224 -2.60 -14.38 -7.75
CA TRP A 224 -3.91 -14.14 -7.14
C TRP A 224 -4.62 -12.94 -7.76
N VAL A 225 -3.89 -11.84 -7.94
CA VAL A 225 -4.32 -10.64 -8.63
C VAL A 225 -3.41 -10.48 -9.85
N PRO A 226 -3.87 -10.91 -11.05
CA PRO A 226 -3.07 -10.86 -12.26
C PRO A 226 -3.06 -9.45 -12.87
N ASP A 227 -2.06 -9.18 -13.70
CA ASP A 227 -1.86 -7.86 -14.31
C ASP A 227 -3.01 -7.41 -15.23
N SER A 228 -3.79 -8.36 -15.74
CA SER A 228 -4.99 -8.07 -16.53
C SER A 228 -6.12 -7.46 -15.70
N MET A 229 -6.07 -7.55 -14.37
CA MET A 229 -7.11 -6.99 -13.50
C MET A 229 -6.87 -5.50 -13.29
N GLY A 230 -7.90 -4.73 -13.61
CA GLY A 230 -7.88 -3.28 -13.50
C GLY A 230 -8.67 -2.75 -12.30
N TRP A 231 -8.55 -1.45 -12.08
CA TRP A 231 -9.29 -0.73 -11.05
C TRP A 231 -10.81 -0.93 -11.15
N SER A 232 -11.35 -1.11 -12.36
CA SER A 232 -12.80 -1.29 -12.59
C SER A 232 -13.36 -2.58 -11.99
N GLU A 233 -12.54 -3.61 -11.80
CA GLU A 233 -12.94 -4.90 -11.23
C GLU A 233 -13.05 -4.88 -9.71
N LEU A 234 -12.40 -3.91 -9.08
CA LEU A 234 -12.46 -3.73 -7.65
C LEU A 234 -13.89 -3.38 -7.20
N ASN A 235 -14.23 -3.83 -6.01
CA ASN A 235 -15.39 -3.35 -5.29
C ASN A 235 -15.34 -1.81 -5.16
N ARG A 236 -16.49 -1.14 -5.31
CA ARG A 236 -16.58 0.34 -5.27
C ARG A 236 -16.01 0.98 -4.01
N ARG A 237 -16.00 0.25 -2.89
CA ARG A 237 -15.38 0.68 -1.64
C ARG A 237 -13.86 0.61 -1.70
N ALA A 238 -13.29 -0.45 -2.27
CA ALA A 238 -11.86 -0.56 -2.56
C ALA A 238 -11.41 0.51 -3.57
N GLN A 239 -12.20 0.74 -4.61
CA GLN A 239 -11.97 1.78 -5.61
C GLN A 239 -11.79 3.17 -4.98
N ARG A 240 -12.67 3.56 -4.05
CA ARG A 240 -12.56 4.83 -3.31
C ARG A 240 -11.40 4.86 -2.34
N LEU A 241 -11.17 3.75 -1.64
CA LEU A 241 -10.10 3.65 -0.64
C LEU A 241 -8.73 3.87 -1.25
N ILE A 242 -8.44 3.23 -2.39
CA ILE A 242 -7.16 3.40 -3.11
C ILE A 242 -6.93 4.88 -3.44
N ALA A 243 -7.97 5.59 -3.86
CA ALA A 243 -7.87 7.01 -4.20
C ALA A 243 -7.42 7.85 -3.00
N ASP A 244 -7.98 7.59 -1.81
CA ASP A 244 -7.65 8.32 -0.59
C ASP A 244 -6.29 7.92 -0.01
N ILE A 245 -5.91 6.65 -0.13
CA ILE A 245 -4.56 6.18 0.17
C ILE A 245 -3.54 6.93 -0.70
N MET A 246 -3.76 6.97 -2.02
CA MET A 246 -2.88 7.67 -2.94
C MET A 246 -2.82 9.17 -2.67
N LEU A 247 -3.92 9.80 -2.24
CA LEU A 247 -3.89 11.21 -1.81
C LEU A 247 -3.02 11.40 -0.57
N LEU A 248 -3.17 10.56 0.45
CA LEU A 248 -2.35 10.65 1.67
C LEU A 248 -0.86 10.40 1.36
N LEU A 249 -0.57 9.40 0.53
CA LEU A 249 0.79 9.13 0.08
C LEU A 249 1.34 10.27 -0.79
N ASN A 250 0.57 10.89 -1.69
CA ASN A 250 1.03 12.05 -2.44
C ASN A 250 1.30 13.29 -1.57
N LEU A 251 0.64 13.38 -0.41
CA LEU A 251 0.89 14.43 0.58
C LEU A 251 2.14 14.16 1.42
N ALA A 252 2.33 12.90 1.85
CA ALA A 252 3.40 12.48 2.75
C ALA A 252 4.68 12.04 2.04
N ASP A 253 4.57 11.22 0.99
CA ASP A 253 5.65 10.53 0.30
C ASP A 253 6.35 11.39 -0.77
N ARG A 254 6.57 12.67 -0.48
CA ARG A 254 7.17 13.64 -1.41
C ARG A 254 8.32 14.41 -0.78
N GLY A 255 9.15 15.02 -1.63
CA GLY A 255 10.30 15.83 -1.22
C GLY A 255 11.52 15.56 -2.09
N ASP A 256 12.40 16.55 -2.19
CA ASP A 256 13.62 16.45 -2.98
C ASP A 256 14.73 15.67 -2.26
N THR A 257 14.69 15.61 -0.92
CA THR A 257 15.66 14.91 -0.07
C THR A 257 15.00 13.79 0.74
N LEU A 258 15.80 12.77 1.10
CA LEU A 258 15.35 11.65 1.95
C LEU A 258 14.84 12.15 3.31
N ALA A 259 15.56 13.08 3.93
CA ALA A 259 15.20 13.61 5.24
C ALA A 259 13.83 14.30 5.21
N ALA A 260 13.58 15.15 4.19
CA ALA A 260 12.29 15.82 4.05
C ALA A 260 11.14 14.84 3.74
N ARG A 261 11.42 13.75 3.02
CA ARG A 261 10.46 12.68 2.75
C ARG A 261 10.12 11.90 4.03
N GLU A 262 11.13 11.47 4.78
CA GLU A 262 10.95 10.75 6.05
C GLU A 262 10.26 11.60 7.11
N GLU A 263 10.57 12.90 7.20
CA GLU A 263 9.89 13.82 8.11
C GLU A 263 8.39 13.92 7.79
N ARG A 264 8.02 14.02 6.50
CA ARG A 264 6.61 14.07 6.09
C ARG A 264 5.90 12.74 6.31
N LEU A 265 6.56 11.62 6.04
CA LEU A 265 6.02 10.29 6.37
C LEU A 265 5.80 10.15 7.88
N ALA A 266 6.71 10.66 8.71
CA ALA A 266 6.56 10.65 10.16
C ALA A 266 5.37 11.50 10.63
N ARG A 267 5.07 12.65 9.99
CA ARG A 267 3.85 13.42 10.27
C ARG A 267 2.56 12.66 9.90
N ALA A 268 2.63 11.77 8.92
CA ALA A 268 1.54 10.87 8.55
C ALA A 268 1.49 9.58 9.38
N ASP A 269 2.47 9.34 10.25
CA ASP A 269 2.56 8.16 11.11
C ASP A 269 1.64 8.28 12.33
N ARG A 270 0.34 8.34 12.06
CA ARG A 270 -0.71 8.57 13.05
C ARG A 270 -1.81 7.52 12.93
N CYS A 271 -2.72 7.52 13.91
CA CYS A 271 -3.85 6.59 14.01
C CYS A 271 -5.18 7.23 13.56
N ASP A 272 -5.16 8.51 13.23
CA ASP A 272 -6.26 9.29 12.68
C ASP A 272 -5.98 9.65 11.20
N LEU A 273 -6.97 10.22 10.53
CA LEU A 273 -6.82 10.76 9.18
C LEU A 273 -6.80 12.29 9.24
N PRO A 274 -6.08 12.96 8.33
CA PRO A 274 -6.08 14.41 8.29
C PRO A 274 -7.49 14.95 7.95
N PRO A 275 -7.88 16.13 8.49
CA PRO A 275 -9.15 16.78 8.19
C PRO A 275 -9.41 16.97 6.69
N CYS A 276 -8.33 17.09 5.92
CA CYS A 276 -8.41 17.23 4.47
C CYS A 276 -8.89 15.97 3.74
N LEU A 277 -8.80 14.79 4.36
CA LEU A 277 -9.34 13.54 3.80
C LEU A 277 -10.70 13.18 4.39
N THR A 278 -10.97 13.58 5.64
CA THR A 278 -12.22 13.27 6.33
C THR A 278 -13.32 14.29 6.05
N ASN A 279 -13.04 15.60 6.20
CA ASN A 279 -14.07 16.63 6.34
C ASN A 279 -14.10 17.57 5.12
N ASP A 280 -12.97 18.21 4.80
CA ASP A 280 -12.91 19.20 3.72
C ASP A 280 -11.62 19.13 2.90
N ARG A 281 -11.77 18.82 1.62
CA ARG A 281 -10.65 18.67 0.67
C ARG A 281 -10.09 19.99 0.15
N SER A 282 -10.69 21.13 0.50
CA SER A 282 -10.28 22.45 0.00
C SER A 282 -8.80 22.76 0.25
N ALA A 283 -8.28 22.39 1.43
CA ALA A 283 -6.89 22.55 1.84
C ALA A 283 -5.87 21.90 0.87
N MET A 284 -6.26 20.84 0.14
CA MET A 284 -5.36 20.16 -0.81
C MET A 284 -5.11 20.96 -2.10
N GLN A 285 -5.98 21.92 -2.44
CA GLN A 285 -5.84 22.84 -3.59
C GLN A 285 -5.36 22.18 -4.90
N PRO A 286 -6.10 21.21 -5.47
CA PRO A 286 -5.66 20.44 -6.64
C PRO A 286 -5.46 21.29 -7.92
N SER A 287 -6.10 22.46 -7.98
CA SER A 287 -6.06 23.38 -9.12
C SER A 287 -4.84 24.32 -9.16
N ARG A 288 -4.01 24.33 -8.11
CA ARG A 288 -2.88 25.26 -7.98
C ARG A 288 -1.83 25.07 -9.09
N THR A 289 -1.40 26.16 -9.71
CA THR A 289 -0.38 26.21 -10.77
C THR A 289 0.96 26.72 -10.25
N LEU A 290 2.07 26.33 -10.90
CA LEU A 290 3.38 26.91 -10.65
C LEU A 290 3.42 28.36 -11.16
N HIS A 291 3.43 29.32 -10.26
CA HIS A 291 4.04 30.63 -10.52
C HIS A 291 5.36 30.71 -9.74
N ALA A 292 6.35 31.44 -10.26
CA ALA A 292 7.72 31.45 -9.71
C ALA A 292 7.81 31.88 -8.24
N SER A 293 6.76 32.52 -7.71
CA SER A 293 6.58 32.94 -6.31
C SER A 293 5.86 31.93 -5.40
N ASP A 294 5.30 30.83 -5.93
CA ASP A 294 4.25 30.04 -5.26
C ASP A 294 4.70 28.67 -4.74
N ARG A 295 6.02 28.44 -4.57
CA ARG A 295 6.49 27.27 -3.83
C ARG A 295 6.04 27.39 -2.38
N CYS A 296 4.91 26.77 -2.09
CA CYS A 296 4.30 26.82 -0.77
C CYS A 296 4.80 25.65 0.08
N ASP A 297 5.28 25.98 1.27
CA ASP A 297 5.78 25.00 2.21
C ASP A 297 4.69 24.02 2.66
N PRO A 298 5.04 22.77 3.00
CA PRO A 298 4.11 21.83 3.60
C PRO A 298 3.47 22.42 4.87
N GLY A 299 2.15 22.36 4.95
CA GLY A 299 1.35 22.92 6.03
C GLY A 299 0.77 24.30 5.74
N ALA A 300 1.21 24.98 4.67
CA ALA A 300 0.80 26.37 4.42
C ALA A 300 -0.70 26.57 4.12
N THR A 301 -1.39 25.52 3.68
CA THR A 301 -2.84 25.55 3.38
C THR A 301 -3.66 24.67 4.32
N CYS A 302 -3.02 24.10 5.33
CA CYS A 302 -3.70 23.30 6.34
C CYS A 302 -4.63 24.19 7.18
N LEU A 303 -5.66 23.58 7.77
CA LEU A 303 -6.40 24.20 8.87
C LEU A 303 -5.45 24.41 10.06
N ASP A 304 -5.72 25.44 10.87
CA ASP A 304 -4.86 25.83 12.00
C ASP A 304 -4.63 24.69 13.02
N ASP A 305 -5.62 23.81 13.18
CA ASP A 305 -5.64 22.66 14.08
C ASP A 305 -5.15 21.34 13.43
N CYS A 306 -4.62 21.39 12.20
CA CYS A 306 -4.19 20.20 11.49
C CYS A 306 -2.76 19.79 11.83
N ASP A 307 -2.62 18.85 12.76
CA ASP A 307 -1.33 18.28 13.20
C ASP A 307 -0.47 17.68 12.07
N PHE A 308 -1.12 17.22 10.99
CA PHE A 308 -0.41 16.57 9.88
C PHE A 308 0.49 17.55 9.12
N ARG A 309 0.05 18.81 8.92
CA ARG A 309 0.79 19.84 8.16
C ARG A 309 1.37 19.34 6.82
N LEU A 310 0.57 18.58 6.05
CA LEU A 310 0.99 17.96 4.79
C LEU A 310 0.46 18.66 3.53
N CYS A 311 -0.59 19.48 3.65
CA CYS A 311 -1.20 20.18 2.51
C CYS A 311 -0.34 21.36 2.05
N PRO A 312 -0.47 21.83 0.80
CA PRO A 312 -1.35 21.34 -0.28
C PRO A 312 -0.69 20.26 -1.14
N LEU A 313 -1.42 19.68 -2.10
CA LEU A 313 -0.84 18.76 -3.10
C LEU A 313 0.27 19.45 -3.93
N PRO A 314 1.17 18.68 -4.57
CA PRO A 314 2.12 19.23 -5.54
C PRO A 314 1.44 20.16 -6.55
N THR A 315 2.10 21.20 -7.03
CA THR A 315 1.52 22.13 -8.02
C THR A 315 1.35 21.46 -9.38
N ARG A 316 0.42 21.93 -10.22
CA ARG A 316 0.26 21.43 -11.59
C ARG A 316 1.60 21.49 -12.33
N GLY A 317 1.96 20.40 -13.01
CA GLY A 317 3.25 20.22 -13.68
C GLY A 317 4.32 19.52 -12.83
N GLU A 318 4.18 19.50 -11.50
CA GLU A 318 5.05 18.69 -10.65
C GLU A 318 4.63 17.21 -10.69
N ARG A 319 5.65 16.33 -10.70
CA ARG A 319 5.44 14.90 -10.65
C ARG A 319 4.89 14.48 -9.29
N MET A 320 3.76 13.78 -9.30
CA MET A 320 3.25 13.09 -8.12
C MET A 320 3.93 11.72 -8.00
N PRO A 321 4.40 11.31 -6.80
CA PRO A 321 4.95 9.97 -6.56
C PRO A 321 3.96 8.86 -6.91
N HIS A 322 2.70 9.02 -6.51
CA HIS A 322 1.58 8.14 -6.82
C HIS A 322 0.72 8.82 -7.88
N GLU A 323 1.07 8.62 -9.14
CA GLU A 323 0.39 9.24 -10.28
C GLU A 323 -1.11 8.87 -10.33
N MET A 324 -1.96 9.89 -10.48
CA MET A 324 -3.41 9.75 -10.56
C MET A 324 -3.85 10.31 -11.90
N ASP A 325 -4.11 9.44 -12.87
CA ASP A 325 -4.44 9.88 -14.22
C ASP A 325 -5.85 10.50 -14.33
N GLN A 326 -6.10 11.16 -15.46
CA GLN A 326 -7.38 11.79 -15.75
C GLN A 326 -8.55 10.81 -15.66
N ASN A 327 -8.40 9.60 -16.20
CA ASN A 327 -9.47 8.61 -16.25
C ASN A 327 -9.80 8.10 -14.85
N PHE A 328 -8.79 7.79 -14.05
CA PHE A 328 -8.89 7.43 -12.64
C PHE A 328 -9.65 8.53 -11.87
N CYS A 329 -9.22 9.77 -11.97
CA CYS A 329 -9.86 10.89 -11.28
C CYS A 329 -11.32 11.11 -11.74
N ALA A 330 -11.59 10.96 -13.04
CA ALA A 330 -12.94 11.06 -13.59
C ALA A 330 -13.85 9.95 -13.06
N ARG A 331 -13.34 8.72 -12.91
CA ARG A 331 -14.12 7.62 -12.32
C ARG A 331 -14.34 7.81 -10.81
N GLN A 332 -13.38 8.36 -10.09
CA GLN A 332 -13.58 8.73 -8.68
C GLN A 332 -14.67 9.79 -8.52
N ARG A 333 -14.74 10.76 -9.45
CA ARG A 333 -15.84 11.73 -9.53
C ARG A 333 -17.19 11.04 -9.73
N ASP A 334 -17.26 10.04 -10.60
CA ASP A 334 -18.49 9.28 -10.86
C ASP A 334 -18.94 8.51 -9.62
N LEU A 335 -18.01 7.94 -8.86
CA LEU A 335 -18.30 7.28 -7.58
C LEU A 335 -18.90 8.22 -6.54
N ALA A 336 -18.71 9.54 -6.64
CA ALA A 336 -19.33 10.54 -5.76
C ALA A 336 -20.80 10.87 -6.09
N THR A 337 -21.36 10.28 -7.16
CA THR A 337 -22.75 10.52 -7.58
C THR A 337 -23.78 9.75 -6.75
N LEU A 338 -25.06 10.14 -6.87
CA LEU A 338 -26.18 9.50 -6.17
C LEU A 338 -26.36 8.02 -6.56
N ARG A 339 -25.91 7.63 -7.76
CA ARG A 339 -26.01 6.26 -8.28
C ARG A 339 -25.31 5.23 -7.39
N TYR A 340 -24.28 5.63 -6.65
CA TYR A 340 -23.37 4.72 -5.94
C TYR A 340 -23.36 4.92 -4.43
N VAL A 341 -24.42 5.55 -3.90
CA VAL A 341 -24.49 6.05 -2.52
C VAL A 341 -24.31 4.97 -1.47
N PHE A 342 -24.95 3.83 -1.65
CA PHE A 342 -24.89 2.74 -0.67
C PHE A 342 -23.64 1.89 -0.86
N GLU A 343 -23.28 1.59 -2.11
CA GLU A 343 -22.19 0.68 -2.42
C GLU A 343 -20.80 1.29 -2.27
N ALA A 344 -20.67 2.61 -2.45
CA ALA A 344 -19.40 3.30 -2.37
C ALA A 344 -19.22 4.06 -1.04
N ARG A 345 -20.16 3.97 -0.07
CA ARG A 345 -20.06 4.72 1.19
C ARG A 345 -18.70 4.46 1.87
N ALA A 346 -17.93 5.52 2.06
CA ALA A 346 -16.63 5.49 2.72
C ALA A 346 -16.82 5.98 4.17
N PRO A 347 -16.85 5.09 5.18
CA PRO A 347 -17.16 5.50 6.56
C PRO A 347 -16.10 6.42 7.18
N TRP A 348 -14.90 6.49 6.60
CA TRP A 348 -13.85 7.42 7.02
C TRP A 348 -14.00 8.83 6.40
N GLN A 349 -14.92 9.02 5.46
CA GLN A 349 -15.22 10.31 4.84
C GLN A 349 -16.52 10.90 5.40
N ASN A 350 -16.43 12.07 6.01
CA ASN A 350 -17.55 12.90 6.43
C ASN A 350 -17.84 14.05 5.44
N ALA A 351 -16.97 14.24 4.43
CA ALA A 351 -17.10 15.28 3.43
C ALA A 351 -18.40 15.17 2.62
N ASN A 352 -19.01 16.31 2.31
CA ASN A 352 -20.22 16.32 1.49
C ASN A 352 -19.93 15.88 0.04
N ARG A 353 -20.90 15.20 -0.58
CA ARG A 353 -20.73 14.61 -1.93
C ARG A 353 -20.45 15.64 -3.03
N ARG A 354 -21.02 16.84 -2.91
CA ARG A 354 -20.80 17.92 -3.89
C ARG A 354 -19.34 18.38 -3.86
N SER A 355 -18.76 18.51 -2.67
CA SER A 355 -17.36 18.84 -2.45
C SER A 355 -16.45 17.73 -2.96
N LEU A 356 -16.74 16.46 -2.63
CA LEU A 356 -15.99 15.31 -3.17
C LEU A 356 -16.02 15.27 -4.70
N ARG A 357 -17.19 15.46 -5.31
CA ARG A 357 -17.35 15.47 -6.77
C ARG A 357 -16.56 16.63 -7.40
N ARG A 358 -16.64 17.83 -6.81
CA ARG A 358 -15.88 19.01 -7.27
C ARG A 358 -14.37 18.78 -7.16
N PHE A 359 -13.91 18.22 -6.05
CA PHE A 359 -12.49 17.90 -5.84
C PHE A 359 -11.98 16.93 -6.91
N TRP A 360 -12.68 15.81 -7.13
CA TRP A 360 -12.27 14.83 -8.14
C TRP A 360 -12.36 15.36 -9.57
N GLN A 361 -13.30 16.25 -9.84
CA GLN A 361 -13.34 17.00 -11.10
C GLN A 361 -12.05 17.82 -11.29
N GLN A 362 -11.66 18.63 -10.29
CA GLN A 362 -10.44 19.44 -10.36
C GLN A 362 -9.18 18.59 -10.52
N MET A 363 -9.13 17.43 -9.85
CA MET A 363 -8.05 16.44 -10.01
C MET A 363 -8.00 15.89 -11.45
N SER A 364 -9.15 15.59 -12.07
CA SER A 364 -9.18 15.12 -13.46
C SER A 364 -8.73 16.19 -14.46
N GLU A 365 -9.06 17.46 -14.20
CA GLU A 365 -8.69 18.59 -15.04
C GLU A 365 -7.21 19.00 -14.87
N ARG A 366 -6.55 18.50 -13.83
CA ARG A 366 -5.15 18.79 -13.50
C ARG A 366 -4.18 18.35 -14.60
N GLN A 367 -4.51 17.27 -15.31
CA GLN A 367 -3.71 16.73 -16.40
C GLN A 367 -4.11 17.29 -17.78
N LEU A 368 -5.20 18.05 -17.87
CA LEU A 368 -5.63 18.63 -19.14
C LEU A 368 -4.76 19.82 -19.55
N PRO A 369 -4.41 19.94 -20.85
CA PRO A 369 -3.84 21.16 -21.40
C PRO A 369 -4.74 22.36 -21.10
N THR A 370 -4.15 23.54 -20.95
CA THR A 370 -4.87 24.78 -20.62
C THR A 370 -5.95 25.16 -21.63
N TRP A 371 -5.86 24.72 -22.88
CA TRP A 371 -6.81 25.02 -23.96
C TRP A 371 -8.03 24.08 -24.03
N ARG A 372 -8.02 22.95 -23.29
CA ARG A 372 -9.14 22.00 -23.21
C ARG A 372 -10.03 22.20 -21.98
N ARG A 373 -9.75 23.23 -21.20
CA ARG A 373 -10.53 23.65 -20.03
C ARG A 373 -11.38 24.83 -20.43
#